data_AF-A0A931Y8H6-F1
#
_entry.id   AF-A0A931Y8H6-F1
#
_cell.length_a   1.000
_cell.length_b   1.000
_cell.length_c   1.000
_cell.angle_alpha   90.00
_cell.angle_beta   90.00
_cell.angle_gamma   90.00
#
_symmetry.space_group_name_H-M   'P 1'
#
loop_
_entity.id
_entity.type
_entity.pdbx_description
1 polymer ?
#
loop_
_entity_poly.entity_id
_entity_poly.type
_entity_poly.pdbx_seq_one_letter_code
_entity_poly.pdbx_strand_id
1 'polypeptide(L)'
;GMNLSSNIVLGLPKEGLKDFLKTYWLVVKLAWTGLQEVNVFPFIPYPGSELFRDFLEDEKIKLNDGYFLSLFGYADIARATSWSERFGPRTLSFMRLFLMFNFYGLMFISHPKRIVQLLVNAGRGRTTTKLEGVLGRVFKNVRVYFPHRARHAG
;
A
#
# COMPACT_ATOMS: atom_id res chain seq x y z
N GLY A 1 -14.36 -18.76 -4.57
CA GLY A 1 -13.28 -18.73 -3.56
C GLY A 1 -13.24 -17.35 -2.92
N MET A 2 -12.83 -17.26 -1.66
CA MET A 2 -12.68 -15.99 -0.94
C MET A 2 -11.47 -15.20 -1.47
N ASN A 3 -11.59 -13.88 -1.52
CA ASN A 3 -10.47 -12.98 -1.77
C ASN A 3 -9.77 -12.67 -0.46
N LEU A 4 -8.47 -12.94 -0.42
CA LEU A 4 -7.63 -12.72 0.74
C LEU A 4 -6.69 -11.54 0.49
N SER A 5 -6.64 -10.64 1.45
CA SER A 5 -5.70 -9.51 1.48
C SER A 5 -4.92 -9.56 2.78
N SER A 6 -3.62 -9.27 2.70
CA SER A 6 -2.78 -9.09 3.89
C SER A 6 -2.44 -7.62 4.09
N ASN A 7 -2.52 -7.15 5.33
CA ASN A 7 -2.13 -5.81 5.72
C ASN A 7 -0.83 -5.89 6.51
N ILE A 8 0.24 -5.33 5.96
CA ILE A 8 1.57 -5.30 6.54
C ILE A 8 1.82 -3.89 7.07
N VAL A 9 2.28 -3.79 8.31
CA VAL A 9 2.70 -2.52 8.92
C VAL A 9 4.22 -2.52 9.02
N LEU A 10 4.83 -1.41 8.61
CA LEU A 10 6.29 -1.18 8.64
C LEU A 10 6.63 0.10 9.39
N GLY A 11 7.84 0.17 9.93
CA GLY A 11 8.38 1.36 10.57
C GLY A 11 7.97 1.46 12.04
N LEU A 12 7.79 0.32 12.71
CA LEU A 12 7.64 0.30 14.17
C LEU A 12 8.89 0.92 14.82
N PRO A 13 8.79 1.50 16.04
CA PRO A 13 9.84 2.32 16.63
C PRO A 13 11.18 1.58 16.72
N LYS A 14 11.13 0.32 17.20
CA LYS A 14 12.28 -0.56 17.40
C LYS A 14 12.59 -1.47 16.20
N GLU A 15 11.85 -1.34 15.10
CA GLU A 15 12.02 -2.20 13.92
C GLU A 15 13.37 -1.95 13.25
N GLY A 16 14.12 -3.02 13.00
CA GLY A 16 15.41 -2.96 12.31
C GLY A 16 15.39 -3.64 10.94
N LEU A 17 16.52 -3.58 10.24
CA LEU A 17 16.70 -4.23 8.94
C LEU A 17 16.44 -5.75 9.00
N LYS A 18 16.80 -6.42 10.10
CA LYS A 18 16.54 -7.85 10.28
C LYS A 18 15.04 -8.17 10.29
N ASP A 19 14.23 -7.31 10.92
CA ASP A 19 12.78 -7.50 10.98
C ASP A 19 12.14 -7.19 9.63
N PHE A 20 12.60 -6.13 8.97
CA PHE A 20 12.21 -5.86 7.59
C PHE A 20 12.51 -7.04 6.65
N LEU A 21 13.69 -7.68 6.77
CA LEU A 21 14.02 -8.86 5.96
C LEU A 21 13.08 -10.03 6.24
N LYS A 22 12.69 -10.27 7.50
CA LYS A 22 11.66 -11.29 7.82
C LYS A 22 10.32 -10.94 7.14
N THR A 23 9.91 -9.67 7.21
CA THR A 23 8.70 -9.17 6.54
C THR A 23 8.78 -9.34 5.02
N TYR A 24 9.93 -9.07 4.43
CA TYR A 24 10.18 -9.29 3.00
C TYR A 24 10.00 -10.77 2.63
N TRP A 25 10.61 -11.70 3.36
CA TRP A 25 10.46 -13.14 3.10
C TRP A 25 9.03 -13.63 3.28
N LEU A 26 8.29 -13.09 4.25
CA LEU A 26 6.86 -13.35 4.40
C LEU A 26 6.09 -12.89 3.16
N VAL A 27 6.34 -11.66 2.67
CA VAL A 27 5.69 -11.12 1.46
C VAL A 27 5.99 -11.96 0.22
N VAL A 28 7.24 -12.40 0.06
CA VAL A 28 7.64 -13.34 -1.01
C VAL A 28 6.82 -14.63 -0.91
N LYS A 29 6.73 -15.25 0.28
CA LYS A 29 5.96 -16.48 0.49
C LYS A 29 4.46 -16.27 0.20
N LEU A 30 3.89 -15.13 0.58
CA LEU A 30 2.50 -14.78 0.29
C LEU A 30 2.25 -14.63 -1.22
N ALA A 31 3.20 -14.05 -1.98
CA ALA A 31 3.10 -13.97 -3.43
C ALA A 31 3.12 -15.37 -4.07
N TRP A 32 4.04 -16.24 -3.63
CA TRP A 32 4.19 -17.61 -4.12
C TRP A 32 3.04 -18.55 -3.76
N THR A 33 2.31 -18.27 -2.68
CA THR A 33 1.09 -19.02 -2.33
C THR A 33 -0.15 -18.53 -3.07
N GLY A 34 -0.02 -17.42 -3.82
CA GLY A 34 -1.14 -16.82 -4.51
C GLY A 34 -2.06 -16.07 -3.55
N LEU A 35 -1.55 -15.22 -2.66
CA LEU A 35 -2.38 -14.19 -2.05
C LEU A 35 -2.88 -13.21 -3.13
N GLN A 36 -4.07 -12.63 -3.01
CA GLN A 36 -4.61 -11.72 -4.05
C GLN A 36 -4.06 -10.29 -3.89
N GLU A 37 -3.94 -9.82 -2.66
CA GLU A 37 -3.55 -8.45 -2.37
C GLU A 37 -2.65 -8.34 -1.15
N VAL A 38 -1.73 -7.37 -1.22
CA VAL A 38 -0.99 -6.89 -0.05
C VAL A 38 -1.15 -5.37 0.04
N ASN A 39 -1.39 -4.89 1.26
CA ASN A 39 -1.33 -3.47 1.60
C ASN A 39 -0.15 -3.28 2.54
N VAL A 40 0.72 -2.31 2.26
CA VAL A 40 1.86 -2.01 3.12
C VAL A 40 1.70 -0.59 3.67
N PHE A 41 1.40 -0.50 4.96
CA PHE A 41 1.16 0.75 5.68
C PHE A 41 2.37 1.14 6.51
N PRO A 42 2.69 2.44 6.62
CA PRO A 42 3.60 2.90 7.65
C PRO A 42 2.91 2.79 9.01
N PHE A 43 3.69 2.56 10.05
CA PHE A 43 3.20 2.60 11.42
C PHE A 43 2.76 4.03 11.76
N ILE A 44 1.63 4.14 12.45
CA ILE A 44 1.08 5.40 12.94
C ILE A 44 0.68 5.20 14.41
N PRO A 45 1.17 6.05 15.33
CA PRO A 45 0.79 5.98 16.73
C PRO A 45 -0.63 6.49 16.90
N TYR A 46 -1.58 5.57 16.94
CA TYR A 46 -3.01 5.89 17.05
C TYR A 46 -3.36 6.33 18.49
N PRO A 47 -4.19 7.38 18.68
CA PRO A 47 -4.59 7.84 20.00
C PRO A 47 -5.15 6.72 20.88
N GLY A 48 -4.69 6.66 22.13
CA GLY A 48 -5.10 5.62 23.09
C GLY A 48 -4.34 4.29 22.99
N SER A 49 -3.40 4.13 22.04
CA SER A 49 -2.47 3.00 22.04
C SER A 49 -1.31 3.22 23.02
N GLU A 50 -0.66 2.13 23.44
CA GLU A 50 0.52 2.18 24.32
C GLU A 50 1.64 3.02 23.71
N LEU A 51 2.04 2.71 22.47
CA LEU A 51 3.07 3.48 21.76
C LEU A 51 2.71 4.96 21.61
N PHE A 52 1.43 5.30 21.43
CA PHE A 52 1.01 6.71 21.43
C PHE A 52 1.27 7.39 22.77
N ARG A 53 1.02 6.72 23.89
CA ARG A 53 1.30 7.25 25.23
C ARG A 53 2.80 7.45 25.42
N ASP A 54 3.60 6.46 25.05
CA ASP A 54 5.06 6.57 25.11
C ASP A 54 5.56 7.77 24.29
N PHE A 55 5.05 7.94 23.07
CA PHE A 55 5.41 9.07 22.21
C PHE A 55 4.92 10.43 22.72
N LEU A 56 3.82 10.46 23.48
CA LEU A 56 3.29 11.67 24.10
C LEU A 56 4.13 12.05 25.33
N GLU A 57 4.49 11.07 26.16
CA GLU A 57 5.36 11.23 27.33
C GLU A 57 6.79 11.65 26.93
N ASP A 58 7.31 11.11 25.82
CA ASP A 58 8.59 11.49 25.22
C ASP A 58 8.55 12.86 24.48
N GLU A 59 7.43 13.59 24.50
CA GLU A 59 7.21 14.84 23.74
C GLU A 59 7.42 14.74 22.22
N LYS A 60 7.45 13.53 21.66
CA LYS A 60 7.57 13.27 20.21
C LYS A 60 6.26 13.54 19.48
N ILE A 61 5.12 13.42 20.17
CA ILE A 61 3.79 13.82 19.67
C ILE A 61 3.37 15.12 20.33
N LYS A 62 2.96 16.09 19.51
CA LYS A 62 2.23 17.29 19.97
C LYS A 62 0.79 17.17 19.50
N LEU A 63 -0.16 17.20 20.43
CA LEU A 63 -1.59 17.13 20.13
C LEU A 63 -2.06 18.43 19.49
N ASN A 64 -1.96 18.48 18.16
CA ASN A 64 -2.40 19.58 17.33
C ASN A 64 -2.93 19.06 15.99
N ASP A 65 -3.46 19.96 15.17
CA ASP A 65 -4.01 19.61 13.85
C ASP A 65 -2.99 18.91 12.96
N GLY A 66 -1.70 19.25 13.08
CA GLY A 66 -0.61 18.59 12.34
C GLY A 66 -0.49 17.11 12.68
N TYR A 67 -0.59 16.74 13.96
CA TYR A 67 -0.62 15.33 14.37
C TYR A 67 -1.85 14.61 13.81
N PHE A 68 -3.05 15.19 13.96
CA PHE A 68 -4.28 14.58 13.43
C PHE A 68 -4.25 14.45 11.90
N LEU A 69 -3.69 15.43 11.20
CA LEU A 69 -3.49 15.36 9.75
C LEU A 69 -2.49 14.26 9.37
N SER A 70 -1.43 14.08 10.18
CA SER A 70 -0.44 13.02 9.96
C SER A 70 -1.04 11.61 10.08
N LEU A 71 -2.14 11.45 10.82
CA LEU A 71 -2.88 10.17 10.91
C LEU A 71 -3.47 9.75 9.56
N PHE A 72 -3.72 10.68 8.64
CA PHE A 72 -4.18 10.36 7.28
C PHE A 72 -3.02 10.04 6.32
N GLY A 73 -1.78 10.25 6.76
CA GLY A 73 -0.58 10.03 5.96
C GLY A 73 -0.36 8.58 5.50
N TYR A 74 -1.05 7.59 6.09
CA TYR A 74 -0.94 6.18 5.63
C TYR A 74 -1.46 6.00 4.20
N ALA A 75 -2.40 6.85 3.75
CA ALA A 75 -3.02 6.74 2.45
C ALA A 75 -2.08 7.15 1.31
N ASP A 76 -1.11 8.03 1.59
CA ASP A 76 -0.08 8.40 0.64
C ASP A 76 1.00 7.31 0.59
N ILE A 77 1.15 6.69 -0.57
CA ILE A 77 2.15 5.62 -0.78
C ILE A 77 3.55 6.23 -0.99
N ALA A 78 3.63 7.45 -1.54
CA ALA A 78 4.88 8.12 -1.87
C ALA A 78 5.44 8.94 -0.70
N ARG A 79 4.59 9.39 0.22
CA ARG A 79 4.98 10.15 1.41
C ARG A 79 4.54 9.42 2.67
N ALA A 80 5.50 9.00 3.48
CA ALA A 80 5.25 8.44 4.81
C ALA A 80 5.78 9.37 5.89
N THR A 81 5.00 9.59 6.96
CA THR A 81 5.56 10.05 8.23
C THR A 81 6.23 8.86 8.90
N SER A 82 7.47 9.01 9.36
CA SER A 82 8.17 7.94 10.07
C SER A 82 8.18 8.20 11.56
N TRP A 83 7.79 7.17 12.31
CA TRP A 83 7.91 7.08 13.77
C TRP A 83 8.94 6.01 14.18
N SER A 84 9.72 5.52 13.22
CA SER A 84 10.80 4.58 13.45
C SER A 84 12.05 5.30 13.97
N GLU A 85 12.77 4.68 14.89
CA GLU A 85 14.08 5.18 15.36
C GLU A 85 15.18 5.00 14.31
N ARG A 86 15.00 4.05 13.39
CA ARG A 86 16.05 3.61 12.44
C ARG A 86 15.77 4.00 10.99
N PHE A 87 14.51 4.18 10.62
CA PHE A 87 14.11 4.44 9.25
C PHE A 87 13.55 5.85 9.09
N GLY A 88 14.13 6.62 8.18
CA GLY A 88 13.57 7.91 7.80
C GLY A 88 12.31 7.78 6.92
N PRO A 89 11.52 8.87 6.77
CA PRO A 89 10.35 8.95 5.89
C PRO A 89 10.54 8.38 4.47
N ARG A 90 11.65 8.76 3.81
CA ARG A 90 11.97 8.34 2.44
C ARG A 90 12.32 6.86 2.37
N THR A 91 13.12 6.37 3.32
CA THR A 91 13.50 4.96 3.42
C THR A 91 12.27 4.09 3.63
N LEU A 92 11.35 4.51 4.51
CA LEU A 92 10.12 3.77 4.77
C LEU A 92 9.21 3.75 3.53
N SER A 93 9.08 4.88 2.83
CA SER A 93 8.31 4.95 1.58
C SER A 93 8.92 4.04 0.50
N PHE A 94 10.25 4.02 0.36
CA PHE A 94 10.95 3.11 -0.54
C PHE A 94 10.73 1.64 -0.15
N MET A 95 10.85 1.28 1.13
CA MET A 95 10.63 -0.09 1.62
C MET A 95 9.20 -0.57 1.32
N ARG A 96 8.19 0.28 1.52
CA ARG A 96 6.79 -0.01 1.18
C ARG A 96 6.62 -0.29 -0.31
N LEU A 97 7.12 0.60 -1.16
CA LEU A 97 7.08 0.46 -2.61
C LEU A 97 7.83 -0.79 -3.07
N PHE A 98 8.99 -1.06 -2.48
CA PHE A 98 9.79 -2.25 -2.76
C PHE A 98 9.04 -3.54 -2.42
N LEU A 99 8.42 -3.65 -1.24
CA LEU A 99 7.62 -4.84 -0.89
C LEU A 99 6.44 -5.04 -1.84
N MET A 100 5.70 -3.96 -2.14
CA MET A 100 4.57 -4.04 -3.07
C MET A 100 5.02 -4.46 -4.47
N PHE A 101 6.09 -3.85 -4.98
CA PHE A 101 6.64 -4.17 -6.30
C PHE A 101 7.07 -5.64 -6.38
N ASN A 102 7.82 -6.13 -5.38
CA ASN A 102 8.25 -7.54 -5.34
C ASN A 102 7.06 -8.49 -5.21
N PHE A 103 6.07 -8.18 -4.37
CA PHE A 103 4.88 -9.01 -4.22
C PHE A 103 4.12 -9.18 -5.55
N TYR A 104 3.77 -8.07 -6.19
CA TYR A 104 3.01 -8.12 -7.45
C TYR A 104 3.85 -8.69 -8.59
N GLY A 105 5.14 -8.36 -8.67
CA GLY A 105 6.06 -8.95 -9.65
C GLY A 105 6.16 -10.47 -9.52
N LEU A 106 6.39 -10.98 -8.31
CA LEU A 106 6.46 -12.42 -8.05
C LEU A 106 5.11 -13.12 -8.24
N MET A 107 4.00 -12.50 -7.83
CA MET A 107 2.67 -13.04 -8.07
C MET A 107 2.40 -13.18 -9.58
N PHE A 108 2.79 -12.18 -10.37
CA PHE A 108 2.60 -12.24 -11.82
C PHE A 108 3.40 -13.37 -12.47
N ILE A 109 4.64 -13.59 -12.01
CA ILE A 109 5.48 -14.68 -12.49
C ILE A 109 4.94 -16.05 -12.06
N SER A 110 4.53 -16.19 -10.81
CA SER A 110 4.10 -17.48 -10.23
C SER A 110 2.65 -17.87 -10.58
N HIS A 111 1.77 -16.90 -10.86
CA HIS A 111 0.34 -17.14 -11.08
C HIS A 111 -0.21 -16.41 -12.33
N PRO A 112 0.28 -16.71 -13.54
CA PRO A 112 -0.11 -16.00 -14.76
C PRO A 112 -1.62 -16.12 -15.08
N LYS A 113 -2.26 -17.23 -14.70
CA LYS A 113 -3.72 -17.41 -14.86
C LYS A 113 -4.53 -16.33 -14.13
N ARG A 114 -4.01 -15.76 -13.04
CA ARG A 114 -4.68 -14.67 -12.32
C ARG A 114 -4.65 -13.38 -13.10
N ILE A 115 -3.58 -13.08 -13.83
CA ILE A 115 -3.49 -11.88 -14.67
C ILE A 115 -4.62 -11.89 -15.69
N VAL A 116 -4.82 -13.04 -16.35
CA VAL A 116 -5.89 -13.22 -17.33
C VAL A 116 -7.25 -13.01 -16.68
N GLN A 117 -7.47 -13.56 -15.48
CA GLN A 117 -8.72 -13.37 -14.73
C GLN A 117 -8.94 -11.91 -14.33
N LEU A 118 -7.91 -11.22 -13.83
CA LEU A 118 -7.97 -9.80 -13.45
C LEU A 118 -8.32 -8.92 -14.67
N LEU A 119 -7.70 -9.17 -15.83
CA LEU A 119 -7.98 -8.42 -17.06
C LEU A 119 -9.39 -8.69 -17.59
N VAL A 120 -9.83 -9.96 -17.58
CA VAL A 120 -11.19 -10.35 -18.00
C VAL A 120 -12.25 -9.76 -17.07
N ASN A 121 -12.01 -9.79 -15.76
CA ASN A 121 -12.92 -9.22 -14.76
C ASN A 121 -13.01 -7.70 -14.87
N ALA A 122 -11.87 -7.02 -15.04
CA ALA A 122 -11.82 -5.58 -15.28
C ALA A 122 -12.60 -5.18 -16.54
N GLY A 123 -12.45 -5.93 -17.64
CA GLY A 123 -13.21 -5.71 -18.88
C GLY A 123 -14.72 -5.96 -18.73
N ARG A 124 -15.12 -6.87 -17.83
CA ARG A 124 -16.52 -7.18 -17.49
C ARG A 124 -17.11 -6.25 -16.42
N GLY A 125 -16.35 -5.26 -15.94
CA GLY A 125 -16.81 -4.33 -14.89
C GLY A 125 -16.99 -4.96 -13.51
N ARG A 126 -16.36 -6.11 -13.24
CA ARG A 126 -16.40 -6.76 -11.92
C ARG A 126 -15.16 -6.34 -11.12
N THR A 127 -15.39 -5.76 -9.95
CA THR A 127 -14.33 -5.34 -9.03
C THR A 127 -14.25 -6.32 -7.87
N THR A 128 -13.39 -7.32 -8.00
CA THR A 128 -13.13 -8.31 -6.95
C THR A 128 -11.90 -7.96 -6.12
N THR A 129 -10.99 -7.15 -6.66
CA THR A 129 -9.76 -6.67 -6.01
C THR A 129 -9.59 -5.14 -6.09
N LYS A 130 -8.85 -4.53 -5.16
CA LYS A 130 -8.46 -3.11 -5.19
C LYS A 130 -7.71 -2.76 -6.46
N LEU A 131 -6.85 -3.66 -6.94
CA LEU A 131 -6.14 -3.49 -8.22
C LEU A 131 -7.11 -3.37 -9.39
N GLU A 132 -8.12 -4.24 -9.50
CA GLU A 132 -9.16 -4.13 -10.53
C GLU A 132 -9.91 -2.79 -10.41
N GLY A 133 -10.16 -2.30 -9.19
CA GLY A 133 -10.83 -1.01 -8.97
C GLY A 133 -9.97 0.19 -9.38
N VAL A 134 -8.65 0.11 -9.22
CA VAL A 134 -7.71 1.12 -9.72
C VAL A 134 -7.63 1.06 -11.25
N LEU A 135 -7.43 -0.13 -11.81
CA LEU A 135 -7.37 -0.34 -13.27
C LEU A 135 -8.66 0.12 -13.96
N GLY A 136 -9.82 -0.28 -13.43
CA GLY A 136 -11.12 0.15 -13.96
C GLY A 136 -11.31 1.67 -13.95
N ARG A 137 -10.82 2.36 -12.91
CA ARG A 137 -10.82 3.84 -12.87
C ARG A 137 -9.90 4.45 -13.92
N VAL A 138 -8.69 3.93 -14.07
CA VAL A 138 -7.74 4.38 -15.11
C VAL A 138 -8.35 4.20 -16.50
N PHE A 139 -8.89 3.01 -16.82
CA PHE A 139 -9.53 2.75 -18.11
C PHE A 139 -10.74 3.66 -18.37
N LYS A 140 -11.60 3.88 -17.36
CA LYS A 140 -12.75 4.79 -17.47
C LYS A 140 -12.29 6.22 -17.75
N ASN A 141 -11.27 6.70 -17.03
CA ASN A 141 -10.74 8.05 -17.20
C ASN A 141 -10.11 8.25 -18.58
N VAL A 142 -9.35 7.27 -19.09
CA VAL A 142 -8.78 7.31 -20.45
C VAL A 142 -9.90 7.29 -21.51
N ARG A 143 -10.93 6.45 -21.33
CA ARG A 143 -12.09 6.39 -22.24
C ARG A 143 -12.94 7.66 -22.24
N VAL A 144 -12.94 8.44 -21.16
CA VAL A 144 -13.64 9.73 -21.08
C VAL A 144 -12.79 10.87 -21.68
N TYR A 145 -11.46 10.76 -21.67
CA TYR A 145 -10.55 11.77 -22.23
C TYR A 145 -10.43 11.71 -23.76
N PHE A 146 -10.38 10.51 -24.35
CA PHE A 146 -10.22 10.34 -25.80
C PHE A 146 -11.39 10.85 -26.68
N PRO A 147 -12.68 10.77 -26.30
CA PRO A 147 -13.77 11.30 -27.12
C PRO A 147 -13.91 12.82 -27.04
N HIS A 148 -13.34 13.48 -26.02
CA HIS A 148 -13.49 14.93 -25.86
C HIS A 148 -12.54 15.75 -26.74
N ARG A 149 -11.42 15.17 -27.18
CA ARG A 149 -10.47 15.84 -28.09
C ARG A 149 -10.94 15.86 -29.55
N ALA A 150 -11.85 14.96 -29.93
CA ALA A 150 -12.42 14.91 -31.27
C ALA A 150 -13.58 15.91 -31.51
N ARG A 151 -14.11 16.56 -30.46
CA ARG A 151 -15.20 17.54 -30.55
C ARG A 151 -14.76 19.01 -30.51
N HIS A 152 -13.48 19.28 -30.29
CA HIS A 152 -12.92 20.64 -30.27
C HIS A 152 -11.86 20.88 -31.36
N ALA A 153 -11.79 19.99 -32.35
CA ALA A 153 -10.89 20.08 -33.50
C ALA A 153 -11.63 20.19 -34.85
N GLY A 154 -12.90 20.61 -34.82
CA GLY A 154 -13.73 20.87 -36.00
C GLY A 154 -14.40 22.22 -35.86
#